data_AF-A0A4Y7KL99-F1
#
_entry.id   AF-A0A4Y7KL99-F1
#
_cell.length_a   1.000
_cell.length_b   1.000
_cell.length_c   1.000
_cell.angle_alpha   90.00
_cell.angle_beta   90.00
_cell.angle_gamma   90.00
#
_symmetry.space_group_name_H-M   'P 1'
#
loop_
_entity.id
_entity.type
_entity.pdbx_description
1 polymer ?
#
loop_
_entity_poly.entity_id
_entity_poly.type
_entity_poly.pdbx_seq_one_letter_code
_entity_poly.pdbx_strand_id
1 'polypeptide(L)'
;STRKEENLDSQRSILPSATFLEKTRTLAAVPTNFTSNMVKENNREEIVDLFLRIGLDANNTVANNKVTSNLIAVIEEAAVTDDGCSKAVGNLLYTVATKFPANALVHRPTLLEYIVSNKIKSPAQLEAAHAYLGCLGSENLHLNEFEEACGVRVEVSLEEIEYAVSMVFEKKGYHLGDALSV
;
A
#
# COMPACT_ATOMS: atom_id res chain seq x y z
N SER A 1 78.32 9.08 -3.31
CA SER A 1 77.99 7.66 -3.50
C SER A 1 76.60 7.51 -4.04
N THR A 2 76.51 7.32 -5.35
CA THR A 2 75.32 6.95 -6.12
C THR A 2 75.65 5.62 -6.80
N ARG A 3 74.82 4.59 -6.57
CA ARG A 3 74.76 3.23 -7.19
C ARG A 3 73.85 2.40 -6.28
N LYS A 4 72.86 1.61 -6.72
CA LYS A 4 72.75 0.63 -7.82
C LYS A 4 71.24 0.48 -8.19
N GLU A 5 70.83 0.45 -9.46
CA GLU A 5 70.81 -0.68 -10.43
C GLU A 5 69.90 -1.87 -10.01
N GLU A 6 68.82 -2.09 -10.78
CA GLU A 6 68.35 -3.34 -11.44
C GLU A 6 66.90 -3.08 -11.93
N ASN A 7 66.55 -2.98 -13.23
CA ASN A 7 66.69 -3.84 -14.43
C ASN A 7 65.55 -4.86 -14.63
N LEU A 8 65.11 -4.95 -15.89
CA LEU A 8 64.33 -5.99 -16.59
C LEU A 8 62.79 -5.89 -16.66
N ASP A 9 62.37 -5.05 -17.61
CA ASP A 9 61.61 -5.43 -18.82
C ASP A 9 61.16 -6.91 -18.95
N SER A 10 59.85 -7.17 -18.89
CA SER A 10 59.16 -8.00 -19.89
C SER A 10 57.64 -8.12 -19.65
N GLN A 11 56.91 -7.52 -20.60
CA GLN A 11 55.79 -8.12 -21.35
C GLN A 11 54.38 -8.24 -20.74
N ARG A 12 53.51 -7.43 -21.37
CA ARG A 12 52.15 -7.75 -21.88
C ARG A 12 51.06 -8.12 -20.87
N SER A 13 50.04 -7.27 -20.78
CA SER A 13 48.81 -7.54 -21.53
C SER A 13 47.81 -6.37 -21.53
N ILE A 14 47.63 -5.81 -22.72
CA ILE A 14 46.34 -5.51 -23.36
C ILE A 14 45.41 -4.55 -22.60
N LEU A 15 45.59 -3.25 -22.88
CA LEU A 15 44.47 -2.30 -22.89
C LEU A 15 44.06 -2.11 -24.36
N PRO A 16 42.81 -2.42 -24.77
CA PRO A 16 42.27 -1.87 -25.99
C PRO A 16 41.57 -0.55 -25.69
N SER A 17 42.08 0.46 -26.38
CA SER A 17 41.49 1.69 -26.86
C SER A 17 39.97 1.87 -26.74
N ALA A 18 39.64 3.14 -26.46
CA ALA A 18 38.35 3.77 -26.69
C ALA A 18 37.65 3.30 -27.98
N THR A 19 36.31 3.43 -27.96
CA THR A 19 35.34 3.26 -29.07
C THR A 19 34.62 1.91 -29.16
N PHE A 20 33.70 1.66 -28.22
CA PHE A 20 32.60 0.69 -28.36
C PHE A 20 31.59 1.02 -27.25
N LEU A 21 30.38 1.52 -27.47
CA LEU A 21 29.33 0.93 -28.29
C LEU A 21 28.22 1.99 -28.53
N GLU A 22 28.36 2.81 -29.58
CA GLU A 22 27.18 3.34 -30.26
C GLU A 22 26.67 2.25 -31.20
N LYS A 23 25.59 1.58 -30.82
CA LYS A 23 24.68 0.95 -31.79
C LYS A 23 23.27 0.92 -31.26
N THR A 24 22.65 2.09 -31.39
CA THR A 24 21.22 2.28 -31.48
C THR A 24 20.64 1.39 -32.60
N ARG A 25 19.65 0.57 -32.25
CA ARG A 25 18.63 0.10 -33.20
C ARG A 25 17.31 -0.14 -32.49
N THR A 26 16.46 0.89 -32.60
CA THR A 26 15.04 0.83 -32.94
C THR A 26 14.08 0.14 -31.96
N LEU A 27 13.18 0.94 -31.37
CA LEU A 27 11.74 0.74 -31.49
C LEU A 27 10.98 2.05 -31.17
N ALA A 28 10.21 2.49 -32.16
CA ALA A 28 9.09 3.44 -32.13
C ALA A 28 9.36 4.88 -31.63
N ALA A 29 9.54 5.76 -32.61
CA ALA A 29 9.16 7.16 -32.48
C ALA A 29 7.65 7.26 -32.17
N VAL A 30 7.32 7.76 -30.99
CA VAL A 30 6.02 8.40 -30.76
C VAL A 30 6.21 9.89 -31.08
N PRO A 31 5.42 10.49 -31.98
CA PRO A 31 5.60 11.87 -32.40
C PRO A 31 5.36 12.82 -31.23
N THR A 32 6.43 13.47 -30.78
CA THR A 32 6.40 14.72 -30.03
C THR A 32 5.85 15.82 -30.93
N ASN A 33 4.52 15.91 -31.04
CA ASN A 33 3.79 17.12 -31.43
C ASN A 33 2.28 16.88 -31.18
N PHE A 34 1.83 17.05 -29.94
CA PHE A 34 0.41 17.22 -29.66
C PHE A 34 0.23 18.29 -28.58
N THR A 35 0.03 19.52 -29.06
CA THR A 35 -0.75 20.60 -28.43
C THR A 35 -0.64 20.71 -26.90
N SER A 36 0.26 21.59 -26.49
CA SER A 36 0.44 22.09 -25.11
C SER A 36 -0.77 22.86 -24.53
N ASN A 37 -1.99 22.70 -25.05
CA ASN A 37 -3.20 23.37 -24.54
C ASN A 37 -4.47 22.50 -24.49
N MET A 38 -4.41 21.18 -24.73
CA MET A 38 -5.56 20.26 -24.58
C MET A 38 -5.38 19.15 -23.52
N VAL A 39 -4.26 19.12 -22.79
CA VAL A 39 -3.96 18.04 -21.82
C VAL A 39 -4.44 18.36 -20.38
N LYS A 40 -4.91 19.58 -20.10
CA LYS A 40 -5.38 19.95 -18.76
C LYS A 40 -6.84 19.60 -18.45
N GLU A 41 -7.65 19.34 -19.47
CA GLU A 41 -9.07 18.98 -19.26
C GLU A 41 -9.30 17.47 -19.30
N ASN A 42 -8.69 16.73 -20.25
CA ASN A 42 -8.80 15.26 -20.27
C ASN A 42 -8.38 14.61 -18.95
N ASN A 43 -7.30 15.08 -18.33
CA ASN A 43 -6.83 14.50 -17.08
C ASN A 43 -7.82 14.75 -15.93
N ARG A 44 -8.56 15.86 -15.92
CA ARG A 44 -9.50 16.16 -14.83
C ARG A 44 -10.76 15.32 -14.92
N GLU A 45 -11.29 15.11 -16.12
CA GLU A 45 -12.44 14.21 -16.32
C GLU A 45 -12.08 12.77 -15.98
N GLU A 46 -10.89 12.30 -16.38
CA GLU A 46 -10.37 10.98 -16.02
C GLU A 46 -10.18 10.82 -14.50
N ILE A 47 -9.65 11.84 -13.81
CA ILE A 47 -9.52 11.85 -12.34
C ILE A 47 -10.90 11.85 -11.67
N VAL A 48 -11.86 12.61 -12.20
CA VAL A 48 -13.24 12.62 -11.69
C VAL A 48 -13.88 11.24 -11.84
N ASP A 49 -13.71 10.59 -13.00
CA ASP A 49 -14.20 9.22 -13.23
C ASP A 49 -13.53 8.21 -12.29
N LEU A 50 -12.21 8.32 -12.10
CA LEU A 50 -11.47 7.50 -11.13
C LEU A 50 -12.02 7.65 -9.70
N PHE A 51 -12.28 8.88 -9.26
CA PHE A 51 -12.85 9.16 -7.94
C PHE A 51 -14.30 8.67 -7.83
N LEU A 52 -15.09 8.77 -8.89
CA LEU A 52 -16.44 8.22 -8.94
C LEU A 52 -16.43 6.69 -8.86
N ARG A 53 -15.47 6.00 -9.49
CA ARG A 53 -15.31 4.54 -9.44
C ARG A 53 -14.96 4.00 -8.06
N ILE A 54 -14.32 4.80 -7.21
CA ILE A 54 -14.11 4.48 -5.79
C ILE A 54 -15.26 4.97 -4.88
N GLY A 55 -16.33 5.53 -5.47
CA GLY A 55 -17.50 6.01 -4.75
C GLY A 55 -17.33 7.36 -4.04
N LEU A 56 -16.37 8.18 -4.47
CA LEU A 56 -16.05 9.49 -3.91
C LEU A 56 -16.60 10.64 -4.78
N ASP A 57 -17.14 11.66 -4.13
CA ASP A 57 -17.57 12.89 -4.81
C ASP A 57 -16.35 13.76 -5.18
N ALA A 58 -15.96 13.71 -6.46
CA ALA A 58 -14.74 14.33 -6.95
C ALA A 58 -14.73 15.87 -6.89
N ASN A 59 -15.90 16.51 -6.94
CA ASN A 59 -16.05 17.96 -7.13
C ASN A 59 -15.20 18.83 -6.17
N ASN A 60 -15.15 18.46 -4.88
CA ASN A 60 -14.37 19.19 -3.89
C ASN A 60 -12.91 18.75 -3.84
N THR A 61 -12.63 17.50 -4.20
CA THR A 61 -11.28 16.91 -4.15
C THR A 61 -10.42 17.44 -5.29
N VAL A 62 -10.96 17.49 -6.52
CA VAL A 62 -10.24 18.00 -7.72
C VAL A 62 -9.92 19.49 -7.65
N ALA A 63 -10.60 20.23 -6.78
CA ALA A 63 -10.27 21.63 -6.51
C ALA A 63 -8.95 21.77 -5.73
N ASN A 64 -8.57 20.75 -4.96
CA ASN A 64 -7.34 20.74 -4.18
C ASN A 64 -6.28 19.86 -4.86
N ASN A 65 -5.41 20.50 -5.65
CA ASN A 65 -4.37 19.80 -6.41
C ASN A 65 -3.49 18.89 -5.53
N LYS A 66 -3.18 19.29 -4.28
CA LYS A 66 -2.34 18.48 -3.38
C LYS A 66 -3.05 17.18 -2.97
N VAL A 67 -4.31 17.31 -2.55
CA VAL A 67 -5.12 16.15 -2.15
C VAL A 67 -5.38 15.26 -3.36
N THR A 68 -5.64 15.86 -4.53
CA THR A 68 -5.85 15.13 -5.79
C THR A 68 -4.64 14.28 -6.14
N SER A 69 -3.43 14.85 -6.18
CA SER A 69 -2.22 14.09 -6.51
C SER A 69 -1.91 12.99 -5.49
N ASN A 70 -2.07 13.27 -4.18
CA ASN A 70 -1.89 12.25 -3.15
C ASN A 70 -2.89 11.11 -3.28
N LEU A 71 -4.15 11.42 -3.59
CA LEU A 71 -5.21 10.43 -3.72
C LEU A 71 -5.02 9.55 -4.96
N ILE A 72 -4.61 10.14 -6.08
CA ILE A 72 -4.26 9.38 -7.29
C ILE A 72 -3.14 8.39 -6.99
N ALA A 73 -2.06 8.84 -6.35
CA ALA A 73 -0.94 7.97 -5.97
C ALA A 73 -1.39 6.83 -5.04
N VAL A 74 -2.31 7.10 -4.12
CA VAL A 74 -2.90 6.07 -3.24
C VAL A 74 -3.76 5.08 -4.03
N ILE A 75 -4.56 5.54 -4.99
CA ILE A 75 -5.42 4.67 -5.81
C ILE A 75 -4.58 3.77 -6.72
N GLU A 76 -3.53 4.32 -7.33
CA GLU A 76 -2.58 3.59 -8.16
C GLU A 76 -1.84 2.52 -7.33
N GLU A 77 -1.36 2.87 -6.14
CA GLU A 77 -0.72 1.90 -5.23
C GLU A 77 -1.67 0.83 -4.70
N ALA A 78 -2.94 1.18 -4.49
CA ALA A 78 -3.97 0.23 -4.09
C ALA A 78 -4.41 -0.69 -5.25
N ALA A 79 -3.96 -0.43 -6.49
CA ALA A 79 -4.34 -1.16 -7.70
C ALA A 79 -5.85 -1.29 -7.92
N VAL A 80 -6.64 -0.29 -7.48
CA VAL A 80 -8.12 -0.28 -7.63
C VAL A 80 -8.59 0.54 -8.85
N THR A 81 -7.68 0.86 -9.77
CA THR A 81 -7.98 1.64 -10.99
C THR A 81 -8.95 0.91 -11.93
N ASP A 82 -8.82 -0.40 -12.05
CA ASP A 82 -9.60 -1.21 -13.00
C ASP A 82 -10.88 -1.76 -12.37
N ASP A 83 -10.77 -2.43 -11.23
CA ASP A 83 -11.90 -3.09 -10.55
C ASP A 83 -12.83 -2.12 -9.81
N GLY A 84 -12.36 -0.89 -9.55
CA GLY A 84 -13.08 0.07 -8.70
C GLY A 84 -13.20 -0.42 -7.25
N CYS A 85 -13.91 0.33 -6.41
CA CYS A 85 -14.14 -0.11 -5.04
C CYS A 85 -15.46 0.42 -4.46
N SER A 86 -15.86 -0.15 -3.32
CA SER A 86 -17.04 0.35 -2.61
C SER A 86 -16.79 1.74 -2.02
N LYS A 87 -17.85 2.54 -1.89
CA LYS A 87 -17.78 3.86 -1.24
C LYS A 87 -17.12 3.84 0.14
N ALA A 88 -17.31 2.75 0.90
CA ALA A 88 -16.65 2.58 2.19
C ALA A 88 -15.12 2.52 2.05
N VAL A 89 -14.63 1.69 1.12
CA VAL A 89 -13.20 1.56 0.80
C VAL A 89 -12.64 2.88 0.26
N GLY A 90 -13.33 3.53 -0.69
CA GLY A 90 -12.91 4.82 -1.23
C GLY A 90 -12.78 5.93 -0.18
N ASN A 91 -13.70 5.98 0.80
CA ASN A 91 -13.60 6.93 1.91
C ASN A 91 -12.38 6.66 2.81
N LEU A 92 -12.01 5.39 3.02
CA LEU A 92 -10.80 5.02 3.76
C LEU A 92 -9.55 5.43 2.98
N LEU A 93 -9.49 5.16 1.66
CA LEU A 93 -8.39 5.59 0.78
C LEU A 93 -8.23 7.12 0.78
N TYR A 94 -9.33 7.87 0.74
CA TYR A 94 -9.33 9.33 0.87
C TYR A 94 -8.73 9.81 2.20
N THR A 95 -9.07 9.11 3.28
CA THR A 95 -8.55 9.42 4.61
C THR A 95 -7.04 9.14 4.67
N VAL A 96 -6.56 8.05 4.05
CA VAL A 96 -5.12 7.77 3.90
C VAL A 96 -4.44 8.90 3.12
N ALA A 97 -4.95 9.29 1.95
CA ALA A 97 -4.33 10.32 1.13
C ALA A 97 -4.19 11.70 1.82
N THR A 98 -5.03 11.98 2.81
CA THR A 98 -5.10 13.29 3.49
C THR A 98 -4.48 13.31 4.89
N LYS A 99 -4.49 12.18 5.62
CA LYS A 99 -4.08 12.10 7.02
C LYS A 99 -2.90 11.14 7.28
N PHE A 100 -2.37 10.50 6.26
CA PHE A 100 -1.32 9.50 6.48
C PHE A 100 -0.04 10.13 7.05
N PRO A 101 0.56 9.50 8.09
CA PRO A 101 1.75 10.01 8.75
C PRO A 101 2.97 10.05 7.82
N ALA A 102 3.57 11.22 7.64
CA ALA A 102 4.68 11.43 6.71
C ALA A 102 5.97 10.67 7.08
N ASN A 103 6.12 10.30 8.35
CA ASN A 103 7.25 9.51 8.84
C ASN A 103 7.14 8.00 8.53
N ALA A 104 5.98 7.53 8.06
CA ALA A 104 5.70 6.11 7.82
C ALA A 104 5.29 5.80 6.37
N LEU A 105 5.65 6.66 5.42
CA LEU A 105 5.27 6.50 4.00
C LEU A 105 5.71 5.16 3.40
N VAL A 106 6.74 4.55 3.96
CA VAL A 106 7.23 3.21 3.57
C VAL A 106 6.20 2.11 3.81
N HIS A 107 5.29 2.27 4.77
CA HIS A 107 4.25 1.29 5.10
C HIS A 107 2.90 1.58 4.44
N ARG A 108 2.79 2.68 3.69
CA ARG A 108 1.55 3.06 3.02
C ARG A 108 1.02 1.94 2.11
N PRO A 109 1.81 1.30 1.24
CA PRO A 109 1.30 0.24 0.37
C PRO A 109 0.72 -0.94 1.15
N THR A 110 1.35 -1.34 2.25
CA THR A 110 0.84 -2.41 3.13
C THR A 110 -0.52 -2.02 3.72
N LEU A 111 -0.68 -0.80 4.24
CA LEU A 111 -1.97 -0.36 4.76
C LEU A 111 -3.07 -0.39 3.68
N LEU A 112 -2.75 -0.02 2.45
CA LEU A 112 -3.68 -0.04 1.33
C LEU A 112 -4.14 -1.45 1.00
N GLU A 113 -3.23 -2.43 1.00
CA GLU A 113 -3.57 -3.85 0.80
C GLU A 113 -4.58 -4.34 1.85
N TYR A 114 -4.44 -3.93 3.11
CA TYR A 114 -5.38 -4.27 4.18
C TYR A 114 -6.77 -3.65 3.99
N ILE A 115 -6.83 -2.44 3.44
CA ILE A 115 -8.09 -1.76 3.12
C ILE A 115 -8.77 -2.45 1.93
N VAL A 116 -8.03 -2.73 0.85
CA VAL A 116 -8.56 -3.39 -0.37
C VAL A 116 -8.98 -4.83 -0.07
N SER A 117 -8.22 -5.55 0.75
CA SER A 117 -8.56 -6.90 1.23
C SER A 117 -9.71 -6.92 2.23
N ASN A 118 -10.35 -5.78 2.52
CA ASN A 118 -11.42 -5.65 3.49
C ASN A 118 -11.04 -6.09 4.91
N LYS A 119 -9.76 -6.10 5.29
CA LYS A 119 -9.35 -6.34 6.69
C LYS A 119 -9.63 -5.11 7.56
N ILE A 120 -9.42 -3.91 7.01
CA ILE A 120 -9.76 -2.63 7.63
C ILE A 120 -11.04 -2.11 6.98
N LYS A 121 -12.16 -2.16 7.71
CA LYS A 121 -13.49 -1.75 7.21
C LYS A 121 -14.02 -0.49 7.89
N SER A 122 -13.48 -0.14 9.06
CA SER A 122 -13.95 0.96 9.88
C SER A 122 -12.94 2.11 9.94
N PRO A 123 -13.39 3.37 9.90
CA PRO A 123 -12.52 4.53 10.15
C PRO A 123 -11.78 4.46 11.50
N ALA A 124 -12.37 3.83 12.51
CA ALA A 124 -11.71 3.65 13.81
C ALA A 124 -10.47 2.73 13.73
N GLN A 125 -10.56 1.65 12.93
CA GLN A 125 -9.43 0.76 12.67
C GLN A 125 -8.34 1.48 11.87
N LEU A 126 -8.74 2.34 10.91
CA LEU A 126 -7.80 3.14 10.14
C LEU A 126 -7.06 4.18 10.99
N GLU A 127 -7.76 4.87 11.89
CA GLU A 127 -7.13 5.82 12.82
C GLU A 127 -6.16 5.11 13.78
N ALA A 128 -6.51 3.90 14.25
CA ALA A 128 -5.59 3.06 15.03
C ALA A 128 -4.35 2.66 14.21
N ALA A 129 -4.54 2.30 12.93
CA ALA A 129 -3.44 2.02 12.02
C ALA A 129 -2.52 3.23 11.83
N HIS A 130 -3.08 4.42 11.60
CA HIS A 130 -2.30 5.66 11.50
C HIS A 130 -1.53 5.96 12.79
N ALA A 131 -2.13 5.72 13.97
CA ALA A 131 -1.45 5.90 15.24
C ALA A 131 -0.27 4.92 15.40
N TYR A 132 -0.48 3.64 15.11
CA TYR A 132 0.58 2.62 15.17
C TYR A 132 1.72 2.94 14.20
N LEU A 133 1.39 3.23 12.94
CA LEU A 133 2.37 3.60 11.91
C LEU A 133 3.09 4.91 12.25
N GLY A 134 2.38 5.88 12.82
CA GLY A 134 2.97 7.14 13.27
C GLY A 134 3.98 6.95 14.40
N CYS A 135 3.75 5.98 15.30
CA CYS A 135 4.71 5.60 16.35
C CYS A 135 5.89 4.79 15.80
N LEU A 136 5.64 3.87 14.86
CA LEU A 136 6.66 3.02 14.25
C LEU A 136 7.61 3.82 13.33
N GLY A 137 7.09 4.78 12.57
CA GLY A 137 7.85 5.57 11.62
C GLY A 137 8.36 4.73 10.45
N SER A 138 9.68 4.57 10.36
CA SER A 138 10.36 3.88 9.24
C SER A 138 10.99 2.54 9.66
N GLU A 139 10.65 2.06 10.86
CA GLU A 139 11.08 0.77 11.36
C GLU A 139 10.36 -0.39 10.66
N ASN A 140 10.73 -1.64 10.95
CA ASN A 140 10.08 -2.78 10.31
C ASN A 140 8.67 -3.01 10.89
N LEU A 141 7.69 -3.18 10.01
CA LEU A 141 6.31 -3.40 10.41
C LEU A 141 6.07 -4.87 10.77
N HIS A 142 5.71 -5.11 12.03
CA HIS A 142 5.29 -6.41 12.52
C HIS A 142 3.80 -6.62 12.27
N LEU A 143 3.45 -7.42 11.26
CA LEU A 143 2.05 -7.59 10.81
C LEU A 143 1.12 -8.08 11.93
N ASN A 144 1.57 -8.98 12.81
CA ASN A 144 0.75 -9.47 13.92
C ASN A 144 0.40 -8.36 14.94
N GLU A 145 1.39 -7.57 15.36
CA GLU A 145 1.17 -6.45 16.28
C GLU A 145 0.34 -5.35 15.62
N PHE A 146 0.57 -5.10 14.34
CA PHE A 146 -0.21 -4.17 13.55
C PHE A 146 -1.68 -4.59 13.47
N GLU A 147 -1.96 -5.86 13.15
CA GLU A 147 -3.31 -6.41 13.11
C GLU A 147 -4.02 -6.31 14.47
N GLU A 148 -3.31 -6.65 15.55
CA GLU A 148 -3.82 -6.54 16.92
C GLU A 148 -4.12 -5.07 17.28
N ALA A 149 -3.18 -4.16 17.02
CA ALA A 149 -3.33 -2.73 17.29
C ALA A 149 -4.47 -2.09 16.48
N CYS A 150 -4.67 -2.54 15.24
CA CYS A 150 -5.75 -2.08 14.37
C CYS A 150 -7.10 -2.73 14.70
N GLY A 151 -7.14 -3.73 15.58
CA GLY A 151 -8.34 -4.51 15.86
C GLY A 151 -8.85 -5.27 14.63
N VAL A 152 -7.92 -5.78 13.81
CA VAL A 152 -8.23 -6.73 12.74
C VAL A 152 -8.49 -8.08 13.42
N ARG A 153 -9.77 -8.43 13.56
CA ARG A 153 -10.15 -9.71 14.15
C ARG A 153 -9.73 -10.81 13.17
N VAL A 154 -8.90 -11.76 13.64
CA VAL A 154 -8.80 -13.08 13.01
C VAL A 154 -10.24 -13.62 12.95
N GLU A 155 -10.70 -14.05 11.77
CA GLU A 155 -12.01 -14.66 11.62
C GLU A 155 -12.03 -15.94 12.47
N VAL A 156 -12.57 -15.82 13.69
CA VAL A 156 -12.90 -16.95 14.55
C VAL A 156 -14.02 -17.69 13.86
N SER A 157 -13.80 -18.95 13.52
CA SER A 157 -14.82 -19.75 12.82
C SER A 157 -16.03 -19.95 13.73
N LEU A 158 -17.20 -20.21 13.14
CA LEU A 158 -18.43 -20.46 13.93
C LEU A 158 -18.22 -21.62 14.92
N GLU A 159 -17.41 -22.62 14.55
CA GLU A 159 -17.12 -23.75 15.43
C GLU A 159 -16.38 -23.34 16.71
N GLU A 160 -15.44 -22.39 16.64
CA GLU A 160 -14.72 -21.89 17.82
C GLU A 160 -15.63 -21.06 18.74
N ILE A 161 -16.60 -20.34 18.18
CA ILE A 161 -17.63 -19.62 18.95
C ILE A 161 -18.57 -20.61 19.64
N GLU A 162 -19.06 -21.64 18.93
CA GLU A 162 -19.91 -22.69 19.51
C GLU A 162 -19.19 -23.46 20.62
N TYR A 163 -17.89 -23.74 20.45
CA TYR A 163 -17.08 -24.40 21.47
C TYR A 163 -16.90 -23.52 22.72
N ALA A 164 -16.57 -22.23 22.55
CA ALA A 164 -16.43 -21.31 23.66
C ALA A 164 -17.74 -21.12 24.45
N VAL A 165 -18.89 -21.09 23.75
CA VAL A 165 -20.20 -21.00 24.37
C VAL A 165 -20.53 -22.28 25.15
N SER A 166 -20.31 -23.46 24.56
CA SER A 166 -20.46 -24.77 25.21
C SER A 166 -19.63 -24.89 26.50
N MET A 167 -18.37 -24.44 26.47
CA MET A 167 -17.50 -24.40 27.65
C MET A 167 -18.02 -23.49 28.77
N VAL A 168 -18.63 -22.35 28.43
CA VAL A 168 -19.21 -21.44 29.43
C VAL A 168 -20.45 -22.07 30.09
N PHE A 169 -21.23 -22.86 29.36
CA PHE A 169 -22.37 -23.60 29.90
C PHE A 169 -21.95 -24.73 30.85
N GLU A 170 -20.89 -25.48 30.53
CA GLU A 170 -20.34 -26.50 31.43
C GLU A 170 -19.74 -25.89 32.71
N LYS A 171 -19.07 -24.73 32.58
CA LYS A 171 -18.39 -24.07 33.71
C LYS A 171 -19.34 -23.37 34.69
N LYS A 172 -20.60 -23.12 34.30
CA LYS A 172 -21.62 -22.50 35.17
C LYS A 172 -22.61 -23.48 35.81
N GLY A 173 -22.37 -24.79 35.71
CA GLY A 173 -23.03 -25.77 36.59
C GLY A 173 -24.55 -25.86 36.40
N TYR A 174 -25.06 -25.69 35.17
CA TYR A 174 -26.39 -26.21 34.87
C TYR A 174 -26.25 -27.71 34.58
N HIS A 175 -26.31 -28.52 35.63
CA HIS A 175 -26.63 -29.94 35.50
C HIS A 175 -28.02 -30.04 34.88
N LEU A 176 -28.09 -30.20 33.56
CA LEU A 176 -29.30 -30.62 32.85
C LEU A 176 -29.54 -32.13 33.09
N GLY A 177 -29.38 -32.58 34.34
CA GLY A 177 -29.49 -33.96 34.80
C GLY A 177 -30.69 -34.22 35.72
N ASP A 178 -31.33 -33.17 36.28
CA ASP A 178 -32.32 -33.33 37.34
C ASP A 178 -33.78 -33.03 36.92
N ALA A 179 -34.13 -33.19 35.63
CA ALA A 179 -35.52 -32.99 35.17
C ALA A 179 -36.17 -34.23 34.54
N LEU A 180 -35.54 -35.41 34.58
CA LEU A 180 -36.09 -36.64 33.99
C LEU A 180 -35.73 -37.89 34.80
N SER A 181 -36.12 -37.94 36.08
CA SER A 181 -36.41 -39.19 36.81
C SER A 181 -36.87 -38.86 38.24
N VAL A 182 -38.16 -38.61 38.48
CA VAL A 182 -39.17 -39.48 39.14
C VAL A 182 -40.51 -38.74 39.21
#